data_AF-A0A8J8C8F1-F1
#
_entry.id   AF-A0A8J8C8F1-F1
#
_cell.length_a   1.000
_cell.length_b   1.000
_cell.length_c   1.000
_cell.angle_alpha   90.00
_cell.angle_beta   90.00
_cell.angle_gamma   90.00
#
_symmetry.space_group_name_H-M   'P 1'
#
loop_
_entity.id
_entity.type
_entity.pdbx_description
1 polymer ?
#
loop_
_entity_poly.entity_id
_entity_poly.type
_entity_poly.pdbx_seq_one_letter_code
_entity_poly.pdbx_strand_id
1 'polypeptide(L)' 'MTASDDGGDDSATTRTTIEVDRDVWRQVRSDAVAEGQNVSEKLEEVLQEYYDMD' A
#
# COMPACT_ATOMS: atom_id res chain seq x y z
N MET A 1 17.61 -21.86 -9.54
CA MET A 1 17.23 -21.06 -10.72
C MET A 1 15.73 -21.18 -10.91
N THR A 2 14.97 -20.20 -10.45
CA THR A 2 13.62 -19.95 -10.95
C THR A 2 13.64 -18.51 -11.42
N ALA A 3 13.39 -18.31 -12.71
CA ALA A 3 13.39 -17.00 -13.33
C ALA A 3 12.09 -16.29 -12.94
N SER A 4 12.20 -15.07 -12.43
CA SER A 4 11.11 -14.10 -12.48
C SER A 4 11.60 -13.00 -13.40
N ASP A 5 11.36 -13.25 -14.68
CA ASP A 5 11.26 -12.19 -15.67
C ASP A 5 9.92 -11.50 -15.40
N ASP A 6 9.99 -10.27 -14.92
CA ASP A 6 8.92 -9.29 -15.13
C ASP A 6 9.63 -7.94 -15.33
N GLY A 7 9.91 -7.65 -16.60
CA GLY A 7 10.39 -6.35 -17.02
C GLY A 7 9.24 -5.36 -17.08
N GLY A 8 9.38 -4.25 -16.36
CA GLY A 8 8.48 -3.11 -16.41
C GLY A 8 8.99 -2.00 -15.52
N ASP A 9 9.65 -1.02 -16.12
CA ASP A 9 10.07 0.23 -15.49
C ASP A 9 8.83 1.07 -15.20
N ASP A 10 8.36 1.10 -13.94
CA ASP A 10 7.46 2.12 -13.39
C ASP A 10 7.51 2.08 -11.84
N SER A 11 8.47 2.86 -11.29
CA SER A 11 8.62 3.31 -9.89
C SER A 11 8.89 2.27 -8.78
N ALA A 12 9.97 2.53 -8.01
CA ALA A 12 10.57 1.65 -6.99
C ALA A 12 9.63 1.26 -5.83
N THR A 13 8.70 0.34 -6.07
CA THR A 13 7.77 -0.16 -5.06
C THR A 13 8.47 -1.19 -4.18
N THR A 14 8.50 -0.96 -2.85
CA THR A 14 9.09 -1.90 -1.89
C THR A 14 8.00 -2.69 -1.16
N ARG A 15 8.06 -4.02 -1.22
CA ARG A 15 7.13 -4.88 -0.49
C ARG A 15 7.53 -5.03 0.96
N THR A 16 6.73 -4.50 1.87
CA THR A 16 6.95 -4.56 3.31
C THR A 16 5.74 -5.18 4.02
N THR A 17 6.00 -6.03 5.01
CA THR A 17 4.99 -6.50 5.96
C THR A 17 5.11 -5.70 7.24
N ILE A 18 4.02 -5.05 7.66
CA ILE A 18 3.96 -4.25 8.90
C ILE A 18 2.94 -4.85 9.86
N GLU A 19 3.19 -4.71 11.15
CA GLU A 19 2.19 -4.95 12.18
C GLU A 19 1.49 -3.64 12.52
N VAL A 20 0.17 -3.64 12.48
CA VAL A 20 -0.67 -2.47 12.76
C VAL A 20 -1.74 -2.84 13.77
N ASP A 21 -2.22 -1.83 14.50
CA ASP A 21 -3.37 -2.01 15.38
C ASP A 21 -4.60 -2.46 14.59
N ARG A 22 -5.43 -3.30 15.21
CA ARG A 22 -6.60 -3.91 14.56
C ARG A 22 -7.64 -2.86 14.16
N ASP A 23 -7.85 -1.84 14.98
CA ASP A 23 -8.82 -0.78 14.69
C ASP A 23 -8.32 0.11 13.56
N VAL A 24 -7.01 0.42 13.53
CA VAL A 24 -6.37 1.13 12.42
C VAL A 24 -6.52 0.34 11.12
N TRP A 25 -6.21 -0.96 11.13
CA TRP A 25 -6.37 -1.81 9.95
C TRP A 25 -7.82 -1.85 9.46
N ARG A 26 -8.79 -1.91 10.39
CA ARG A 26 -10.21 -1.91 10.03
C ARG A 26 -10.61 -0.62 9.34
N GLN A 27 -10.10 0.52 9.80
CA GLN A 27 -10.37 1.83 9.20
C GLN A 27 -9.80 1.91 7.78
N VAL A 28 -8.50 1.68 7.61
CA VAL A 28 -7.84 1.72 6.28
C VAL A 28 -8.51 0.79 5.28
N ARG A 29 -8.87 -0.43 5.72
CA ARG A 29 -9.58 -1.38 4.87
C ARG A 29 -10.99 -0.89 4.51
N SER A 30 -11.71 -0.26 5.43
CA SER A 30 -13.05 0.28 5.17
C SER A 30 -12.99 1.39 4.12
N ASP A 31 -12.02 2.29 4.25
CA ASP A 31 -11.84 3.44 3.37
C ASP A 31 -11.45 2.97 1.96
N ALA A 32 -10.49 2.03 1.86
CA ALA A 32 -10.12 1.41 0.59
C ALA A 32 -11.31 0.78 -0.14
N VAL A 33 -12.20 0.09 0.58
CA VAL A 33 -13.43 -0.50 0.00
C VAL A 33 -14.41 0.58 -0.44
N ALA A 34 -14.57 1.66 0.32
CA ALA A 34 -15.46 2.75 -0.02
C ALA A 34 -15.01 3.51 -1.29
N GLU A 35 -13.69 3.63 -1.47
CA GLU A 35 -13.06 4.31 -2.62
C GLU A 35 -12.82 3.37 -3.81
N GLY A 36 -13.01 2.06 -3.64
CA GLY A 36 -12.86 1.07 -4.69
C GLY A 36 -11.41 0.73 -5.06
N GLN A 37 -10.47 1.00 -4.16
CA GLN A 37 -9.03 0.76 -4.36
C GLN A 37 -8.49 -0.36 -3.47
N ASN A 38 -7.26 -0.83 -3.75
CA ASN A 38 -6.62 -1.83 -2.92
C ASN A 38 -6.19 -1.23 -1.57
N VAL A 39 -6.18 -2.06 -0.54
CA VAL A 39 -5.75 -1.63 0.81
C VAL A 39 -4.30 -1.13 0.82
N SER A 40 -3.43 -1.68 -0.04
CA SER A 40 -2.05 -1.20 -0.21
C SER A 40 -1.99 0.21 -0.79
N GLU A 41 -2.86 0.56 -1.74
CA GLU A 41 -2.92 1.90 -2.34
C GLU A 41 -3.42 2.91 -1.31
N LYS A 42 -4.48 2.54 -0.56
CA LYS A 42 -5.00 3.41 0.52
C LYS A 42 -3.98 3.62 1.64
N LEU A 43 -3.24 2.56 1.99
CA LEU A 43 -2.19 2.67 3.00
C LEU A 43 -1.04 3.57 2.52
N GLU A 44 -0.66 3.47 1.25
CA GLU A 44 0.37 4.32 0.65
C GLU A 44 -0.05 5.80 0.69
N GLU A 45 -1.28 6.13 0.30
CA GLU A 45 -1.82 7.50 0.40
C GLU A 45 -1.73 8.06 1.82
N VAL A 46 -2.15 7.26 2.82
CA VAL A 46 -2.08 7.66 4.24
C VAL A 46 -0.64 7.90 4.69
N LEU A 47 0.31 7.07 4.22
CA LEU A 47 1.72 7.24 4.54
C LEU A 47 2.31 8.48 3.85
N GLN A 48 1.96 8.71 2.58
CA GLN A 48 2.40 9.89 1.83
C GLN A 48 1.87 11.17 2.45
N GLU A 49 0.58 11.21 2.83
CA GLU A 49 -0.02 12.33 3.55
C GLU A 49 0.69 12.56 4.91
N TYR A 50 0.96 11.49 5.66
CA TYR A 50 1.64 11.60 6.96
C TYR A 50 3.08 12.12 6.85
N TYR A 51 3.80 11.74 5.80
CA TYR A 51 5.18 12.17 5.55
C TYR A 51 5.28 13.44 4.67
N ASP A 52 4.16 14.05 4.27
CA ASP A 52 4.11 15.21 3.36
C ASP A 52 4.86 14.94 2.04
N MET A 53 4.62 13.75 1.47
CA MET A 53 5.20 13.30 0.20
C MET A 53 4.15 13.46 -0.91
N ASP A 54 4.54 14.15 -2.00
CA ASP A 54 3.71 14.46 -3.19
C ASP A 54 4.03 13.53 -4.36
#